data_AF-I6UPD9-F1
#
_entry.id   AF-I6UPD9-F1
#
_cell.length_a   1.000
_cell.length_b   1.000
_cell.length_c   1.000
_cell.angle_alpha   90.00
_cell.angle_beta   90.00
_cell.angle_gamma   90.00
#
_symmetry.space_group_name_H-M   'P 1'
#
loop_
_entity.id
_entity.type
_entity.pdbx_description
1 polymer ?
#
loop_
_entity_poly.entity_id
_entity_poly.type
_entity_poly.pdbx_seq_one_letter_code
_entity_poly.pdbx_strand_id
1 'polypeptide(L)'
;MFMKFTYHFHAYQPGDIIYIHDGSGWDPIKYSERLSPVALKIREEEVKGRNWTRAMIKAYEYVDDTLKMLDEGSVSVDIEPFTLYMVLKYKPKIYGEIVETLETYVEPVVTVPFHPIMPHLGTFEQEVLARVSFDFYRPFIARRDIVGYWLPENVITKETAKIITSSTDKEVVFLLDERQFIGVNIPQAKFSCNKYLCNGKSAYVFGRVHTISDAFAFNTLDVDGLIQAVAKGCIDVFKEKEGIEYLVFLSSDLESLVANPQQLDRFLSWIEGLKKNGIEIVNSVEFVRRKKSGEYKALPGECSDSFRINVKDYSSWSDYFDLSLDGRTSDMRWTGIRREDNVVINRIYKGKKVSQLWKYAFTKLFRELNRAVRFGVIDLLKMQGVENINAIKEFLVRYARIFFREHYEYFELDTSVDYVMEPIKEADPSIALKLGRIYYIMLLANHSCPRFWENIDTRVTFGNVVAISKALIDLMELYMEENEERANYIFLEYMKLLAFPQLYYDYDLFNLKGLEGWETTEKAWFESLASEVPNSKYNVVTRAALYAGKKDLPKDMRGVIEVLYDLNEAVADTGHIPGEMHGKWENMEWCEHKGKE
;
A
#
# COMPACT_ATOMS: atom_id res chain seq x y z
N MET A 1 -22.25 23.56 -16.79
CA MET A 1 -21.44 24.19 -15.73
C MET A 1 -19.99 24.18 -16.18
N PHE A 2 -19.18 25.10 -15.69
CA PHE A 2 -17.71 25.06 -15.88
C PHE A 2 -17.04 24.09 -14.89
N MET A 3 -17.75 23.72 -13.81
CA MET A 3 -17.40 22.59 -12.97
C MET A 3 -17.13 21.33 -13.79
N LYS A 4 -16.01 20.67 -13.48
CA LYS A 4 -15.63 19.33 -13.89
C LYS A 4 -15.61 18.43 -12.66
N PHE A 5 -15.83 17.14 -12.87
CA PHE A 5 -15.79 16.14 -11.80
C PHE A 5 -14.92 14.97 -12.21
N THR A 6 -14.24 14.35 -11.24
CA THR A 6 -13.65 13.04 -11.42
C THR A 6 -13.66 12.26 -10.13
N TYR A 7 -13.59 10.94 -10.28
CA TYR A 7 -13.25 10.02 -9.22
C TYR A 7 -11.90 9.37 -9.52
N HIS A 8 -11.14 9.08 -8.48
CA HIS A 8 -10.00 8.19 -8.54
C HIS A 8 -10.23 6.97 -7.64
N PHE A 9 -9.91 5.79 -8.14
CA PHE A 9 -9.99 4.55 -7.38
C PHE A 9 -8.62 3.92 -7.19
N HIS A 10 -8.33 3.57 -5.94
CA HIS A 10 -7.11 2.84 -5.56
C HIS A 10 -7.42 1.37 -5.29
N ALA A 11 -6.87 0.44 -6.09
CA ALA A 11 -7.10 -0.99 -5.91
C ALA A 11 -5.88 -1.68 -5.31
N TYR A 12 -6.08 -2.39 -4.20
CA TYR A 12 -4.99 -3.09 -3.52
C TYR A 12 -5.49 -4.23 -2.63
N GLN A 13 -4.82 -5.38 -2.74
CA GLN A 13 -4.97 -6.52 -1.84
C GLN A 13 -3.61 -6.92 -1.25
N PRO A 14 -3.48 -7.09 0.08
CA PRO A 14 -2.26 -7.59 0.70
C PRO A 14 -1.96 -9.06 0.37
N GLY A 15 -2.89 -9.76 -0.29
CA GLY A 15 -2.83 -11.20 -0.49
C GLY A 15 -3.20 -11.98 0.77
N ASP A 16 -3.16 -13.31 0.66
CA ASP A 16 -3.44 -14.25 1.75
C ASP A 16 -2.26 -15.21 1.98
N ILE A 17 -1.03 -14.74 1.74
CA ILE A 17 0.19 -15.52 1.91
C ILE A 17 0.39 -15.89 3.38
N ILE A 18 0.46 -17.18 3.68
CA ILE A 18 0.76 -17.69 5.03
C ILE A 18 2.09 -18.43 5.11
N TYR A 19 2.69 -18.80 3.98
CA TYR A 19 4.02 -19.40 3.90
C TYR A 19 4.57 -19.28 2.48
N ILE A 20 5.78 -18.75 2.34
CA ILE A 20 6.47 -18.64 1.04
C ILE A 20 7.33 -19.88 0.87
N HIS A 21 7.17 -20.57 -0.27
CA HIS A 21 7.92 -21.79 -0.56
C HIS A 21 9.39 -21.49 -0.84
N ASP A 22 10.24 -22.50 -0.65
CA ASP A 22 11.62 -22.45 -1.10
C ASP A 22 11.70 -22.13 -2.59
N GLY A 23 12.73 -21.38 -2.96
CA GLY A 23 12.95 -20.98 -4.34
C GLY A 23 14.36 -20.44 -4.53
N SER A 24 14.89 -20.69 -5.72
CA SER A 24 16.22 -20.25 -6.15
C SER A 24 16.28 -18.74 -6.40
N GLY A 25 15.13 -18.08 -6.58
CA GLY A 25 15.05 -16.68 -6.99
C GLY A 25 15.15 -16.47 -8.50
N TRP A 26 15.20 -17.55 -9.28
CA TRP A 26 15.16 -17.48 -10.75
C TRP A 26 13.76 -17.32 -11.29
N ASP A 27 12.73 -17.47 -10.46
CA ASP A 27 11.32 -17.44 -10.85
C ASP A 27 10.53 -16.58 -9.88
N PRO A 28 9.32 -16.12 -10.26
CA PRO A 28 8.37 -15.56 -9.33
C PRO A 28 8.15 -16.47 -8.11
N ILE A 29 7.90 -15.84 -6.95
CA ILE A 29 7.69 -16.60 -5.72
C ILE A 29 6.43 -17.49 -5.81
N LYS A 30 6.51 -18.66 -5.17
CA LYS A 30 5.35 -19.53 -4.91
C LYS A 30 5.07 -19.55 -3.42
N TYR A 31 3.81 -19.75 -3.06
CA TYR A 31 3.38 -19.67 -1.67
C TYR A 31 2.12 -20.49 -1.42
N SER A 32 1.93 -20.83 -0.14
CA SER A 32 0.66 -21.31 0.39
C SER A 32 -0.19 -20.13 0.84
N GLU A 33 -1.46 -20.18 0.51
CA GLU A 33 -2.45 -19.18 0.92
C GLU A 33 -3.29 -19.65 2.11
N ARG A 34 -3.85 -18.69 2.83
CA ARG A 34 -4.91 -18.93 3.82
C ARG A 34 -6.10 -19.61 3.16
N LEU A 35 -6.75 -20.47 3.95
CA LEU A 35 -8.04 -21.08 3.62
C LEU A 35 -9.03 -20.63 4.69
N SER A 36 -9.73 -19.54 4.38
CA SER A 36 -10.70 -18.83 5.22
C SER A 36 -11.91 -18.44 4.35
N PRO A 37 -12.79 -19.40 4.02
CA PRO A 37 -13.86 -19.17 3.05
C PRO A 37 -14.71 -17.95 3.41
N VAL A 38 -14.94 -17.11 2.40
CA VAL A 38 -15.68 -15.85 2.53
C VAL A 38 -16.43 -15.54 1.25
N ALA A 39 -17.53 -14.82 1.37
CA ALA A 39 -18.28 -14.32 0.22
C ALA A 39 -18.57 -12.82 0.32
N LEU A 40 -18.62 -12.17 -0.85
CA LEU A 40 -19.06 -10.79 -1.02
C LEU A 40 -20.41 -10.79 -1.74
N LYS A 41 -21.38 -10.01 -1.26
CA LYS A 41 -22.66 -9.84 -1.95
C LYS A 41 -22.59 -8.62 -2.86
N ILE A 42 -22.75 -8.83 -4.17
CA ILE A 42 -22.74 -7.79 -5.20
C ILE A 42 -24.07 -7.87 -5.96
N ARG A 43 -24.91 -6.84 -5.85
CA ARG A 43 -26.32 -6.91 -6.26
C ARG A 43 -27.00 -8.15 -5.65
N GLU A 44 -27.50 -9.05 -6.48
CA GLU A 44 -28.14 -10.31 -6.05
C GLU A 44 -27.19 -11.52 -6.03
N GLU A 45 -25.93 -11.34 -6.44
CA GLU A 45 -24.96 -12.42 -6.57
C GLU A 45 -24.05 -12.55 -5.34
N GLU A 46 -23.71 -13.79 -4.99
CA GLU A 46 -22.78 -14.13 -3.92
C GLU A 46 -21.45 -14.58 -4.53
N VAL A 47 -20.44 -13.72 -4.46
CA VAL A 47 -19.10 -13.96 -4.99
C VAL A 47 -18.24 -14.66 -3.94
N LYS A 48 -18.06 -15.97 -4.08
CA LYS A 48 -17.33 -16.81 -3.11
C LYS A 48 -15.84 -16.91 -3.40
N GLY A 49 -15.01 -16.81 -2.37
CA GLY A 49 -13.57 -17.08 -2.39
C GLY A 49 -13.18 -18.15 -1.36
N ARG A 50 -12.04 -18.81 -1.60
CA ARG A 50 -11.39 -19.67 -0.59
C ARG A 50 -10.76 -18.84 0.54
N ASN A 51 -10.54 -17.56 0.28
CA ASN A 51 -10.03 -16.53 1.17
C ASN A 51 -10.48 -15.16 0.62
N TRP A 52 -10.14 -14.08 1.34
CA TRP A 52 -10.53 -12.71 0.99
C TRP A 52 -10.00 -12.29 -0.39
N THR A 53 -8.70 -12.51 -0.62
CA THR A 53 -8.04 -12.12 -1.87
C THR A 53 -8.73 -12.74 -3.08
N ARG A 54 -9.04 -14.04 -3.02
CA ARG A 54 -9.70 -14.75 -4.13
C ARG A 54 -11.18 -14.40 -4.30
N ALA A 55 -11.86 -13.92 -3.25
CA ALA A 55 -13.19 -13.34 -3.38
C ALA A 55 -13.12 -11.99 -4.08
N MET A 56 -12.18 -11.13 -3.67
CA MET A 56 -12.01 -9.79 -4.24
C MET A 56 -11.54 -9.81 -5.69
N ILE A 57 -10.60 -10.69 -6.06
CA ILE A 57 -10.17 -10.84 -7.47
C ILE A 57 -11.36 -11.15 -8.38
N LYS A 58 -12.32 -11.96 -7.93
CA LYS A 58 -13.55 -12.21 -8.70
C LYS A 58 -14.48 -10.99 -8.70
N ALA A 59 -14.56 -10.27 -7.58
CA ALA A 59 -15.35 -9.05 -7.48
C ALA A 59 -14.85 -7.95 -8.44
N TYR A 60 -13.55 -7.90 -8.73
CA TYR A 60 -13.01 -6.95 -9.70
C TYR A 60 -13.56 -7.11 -11.12
N GLU A 61 -14.06 -8.29 -11.53
CA GLU A 61 -14.76 -8.46 -12.82
C GLU A 61 -16.01 -7.56 -12.88
N TYR A 62 -16.82 -7.57 -11.81
CA TYR A 62 -18.03 -6.73 -11.71
C TYR A 62 -17.71 -5.23 -11.62
N VAL A 63 -16.56 -4.90 -11.01
CA VAL A 63 -16.07 -3.53 -10.94
C VAL A 63 -15.64 -3.07 -12.33
N ASP A 64 -14.85 -3.87 -13.05
CA ASP A 64 -14.40 -3.56 -14.41
C ASP A 64 -15.58 -3.37 -15.38
N ASP A 65 -16.57 -4.28 -15.33
CA ASP A 65 -17.82 -4.15 -16.08
C ASP A 65 -18.53 -2.82 -15.81
N THR A 66 -18.52 -2.36 -14.56
CA THR A 66 -19.14 -1.09 -14.17
C THR A 66 -18.31 0.11 -14.64
N LEU A 67 -16.97 0.04 -14.59
CA LEU A 67 -16.10 1.08 -15.10
C LEU A 67 -16.25 1.25 -16.62
N LYS A 68 -16.44 0.15 -17.36
CA LYS A 68 -16.73 0.12 -18.81
C LYS A 68 -18.08 0.73 -19.19
N MET A 69 -18.97 1.03 -18.23
CA MET A 69 -20.23 1.75 -18.47
C MET A 69 -20.10 3.27 -18.31
N LEU A 70 -18.96 3.77 -17.82
CA LEU A 70 -18.67 5.20 -17.74
C LEU A 70 -18.29 5.76 -19.12
N ASP A 71 -18.11 7.07 -19.28
CA ASP A 71 -17.54 7.56 -20.54
C ASP A 71 -16.01 7.38 -20.50
N GLU A 72 -15.39 7.12 -21.64
CA GLU A 72 -13.93 7.04 -21.77
C GLU A 72 -13.23 8.27 -21.16
N GLY A 73 -12.19 8.03 -20.38
CA GLY A 73 -11.40 9.09 -19.72
C GLY A 73 -12.10 9.76 -18.54
N SER A 74 -13.25 9.27 -18.07
CA SER A 74 -14.01 9.86 -16.96
C SER A 74 -13.29 9.80 -15.61
N VAL A 75 -12.65 8.67 -15.31
CA VAL A 75 -12.05 8.38 -14.00
C VAL A 75 -10.61 7.93 -14.15
N SER A 76 -9.89 7.86 -13.04
CA SER A 76 -8.55 7.31 -12.98
C SER A 76 -8.45 6.15 -11.99
N VAL A 77 -7.59 5.17 -12.28
CA VAL A 77 -7.43 3.97 -11.45
C VAL A 77 -5.95 3.64 -11.30
N ASP A 78 -5.50 3.36 -10.08
CA ASP A 78 -4.26 2.61 -9.85
C ASP A 78 -4.57 1.21 -9.31
N ILE A 79 -3.75 0.23 -9.67
CA ILE A 79 -3.82 -1.12 -9.14
C ILE A 79 -2.43 -1.47 -8.66
N GLU A 80 -2.30 -1.77 -7.38
CA GLU A 80 -1.02 -2.13 -6.79
C GLU A 80 -0.35 -3.30 -7.56
N PRO A 81 0.94 -3.20 -7.93
CA PRO A 81 1.60 -4.15 -8.81
C PRO A 81 1.43 -5.64 -8.45
N PHE A 82 1.58 -6.00 -7.18
CA PHE A 82 1.40 -7.39 -6.74
C PHE A 82 -0.07 -7.82 -6.74
N THR A 83 -0.99 -6.90 -6.48
CA THR A 83 -2.44 -7.12 -6.62
C THR A 83 -2.80 -7.48 -8.05
N LEU A 84 -2.36 -6.67 -9.03
CA LEU A 84 -2.63 -6.94 -10.44
C LEU A 84 -1.95 -8.25 -10.88
N TYR A 85 -0.74 -8.54 -10.38
CA TYR A 85 -0.06 -9.80 -10.64
C TYR A 85 -0.79 -11.01 -10.03
N MET A 86 -1.38 -10.90 -8.83
CA MET A 86 -2.23 -11.94 -8.26
C MET A 86 -3.50 -12.18 -9.09
N VAL A 87 -4.10 -11.12 -9.66
CA VAL A 87 -5.21 -11.26 -10.63
C VAL A 87 -4.75 -12.07 -11.83
N LEU A 88 -3.59 -11.74 -12.44
CA LEU A 88 -3.03 -12.49 -13.57
C LEU A 88 -2.85 -13.98 -13.25
N LYS A 89 -2.26 -14.29 -12.09
CA LYS A 89 -1.95 -15.67 -11.70
C LYS A 89 -3.18 -16.51 -11.39
N TYR A 90 -4.24 -15.90 -10.84
CA TYR A 90 -5.44 -16.61 -10.44
C TYR A 90 -6.56 -16.61 -11.50
N LYS A 91 -6.76 -15.46 -12.15
CA LYS A 91 -7.83 -15.18 -13.11
C LYS A 91 -7.30 -14.34 -14.29
N PRO A 92 -6.51 -14.94 -15.19
CA PRO A 92 -5.91 -14.23 -16.32
C PRO A 92 -6.93 -13.56 -17.25
N LYS A 93 -8.17 -14.08 -17.34
CA LYS A 93 -9.27 -13.42 -18.06
C LYS A 93 -9.60 -12.04 -17.47
N ILE A 94 -9.81 -11.98 -16.15
CA ILE A 94 -10.09 -10.73 -15.43
C ILE A 94 -8.91 -9.76 -15.57
N TYR A 95 -7.68 -10.27 -15.51
CA TYR A 95 -6.50 -9.44 -15.76
C TYR A 95 -6.52 -8.80 -17.16
N GLY A 96 -6.82 -9.58 -18.21
CA GLY A 96 -6.90 -9.07 -19.58
C GLY A 96 -7.97 -7.98 -19.72
N GLU A 97 -9.14 -8.18 -19.12
CA GLU A 97 -10.24 -7.20 -19.11
C GLU A 97 -9.86 -5.90 -18.41
N ILE A 98 -9.22 -5.99 -17.23
CA ILE A 98 -8.74 -4.83 -16.47
C ILE A 98 -7.62 -4.09 -17.22
N VAL A 99 -6.68 -4.83 -17.83
CA VAL A 99 -5.58 -4.23 -18.60
C VAL A 99 -6.12 -3.45 -19.80
N GLU A 100 -7.09 -4.00 -20.54
CA GLU A 100 -7.75 -3.31 -21.64
C GLU A 100 -8.41 -2.00 -21.17
N THR A 101 -9.09 -2.04 -20.02
CA THR A 101 -9.68 -0.85 -19.37
C THR A 101 -8.63 0.20 -19.01
N LEU A 102 -7.49 -0.21 -18.44
CA LEU A 102 -6.38 0.69 -18.10
C LEU A 102 -5.67 1.26 -19.33
N GLU A 103 -5.64 0.54 -20.45
CA GLU A 103 -5.03 1.01 -21.68
C GLU A 103 -5.91 2.05 -22.39
N THR A 104 -7.23 1.84 -22.38
CA THR A 104 -8.14 2.54 -23.31
C THR A 104 -9.27 3.32 -22.65
N TYR A 105 -9.74 2.96 -21.46
CA TYR A 105 -11.01 3.46 -20.93
C TYR A 105 -10.87 4.40 -19.75
N VAL A 106 -9.96 4.11 -18.82
CA VAL A 106 -9.68 4.94 -17.64
C VAL A 106 -8.24 5.46 -17.67
N GLU A 107 -7.95 6.53 -16.94
CA GLU A 107 -6.56 6.99 -16.83
C GLU A 107 -5.78 6.11 -15.84
N PRO A 108 -4.76 5.35 -16.27
CA PRO A 108 -3.89 4.58 -15.40
C PRO A 108 -3.04 5.51 -14.54
N VAL A 109 -3.06 5.26 -13.23
CA VAL A 109 -2.28 5.98 -12.22
C VAL A 109 -1.21 5.05 -11.69
N VAL A 110 0.02 5.52 -11.64
CA VAL A 110 1.17 4.75 -11.17
C VAL A 110 1.12 4.64 -9.66
N THR A 111 1.45 3.47 -9.09
CA THR A 111 1.47 3.27 -7.64
C THR A 111 2.66 2.41 -7.20
N VAL A 112 2.83 2.27 -5.89
CA VAL A 112 4.01 1.64 -5.28
C VAL A 112 3.78 0.13 -5.09
N PRO A 113 4.70 -0.74 -5.56
CA PRO A 113 4.68 -2.16 -5.22
C PRO A 113 4.60 -2.38 -3.71
N PHE A 114 3.76 -3.32 -3.29
CA PHE A 114 3.58 -3.78 -1.91
C PHE A 114 2.99 -2.75 -0.95
N HIS A 115 2.50 -1.60 -1.43
CA HIS A 115 1.78 -0.61 -0.64
C HIS A 115 2.41 -0.28 0.75
N PRO A 116 3.70 0.07 0.83
CA PRO A 116 4.31 0.51 2.08
C PRO A 116 4.00 1.98 2.36
N ILE A 117 4.02 2.40 3.62
CA ILE A 117 4.09 3.84 3.91
C ILE A 117 5.47 4.35 3.51
N MET A 118 5.56 4.99 2.34
CA MET A 118 6.84 5.35 1.71
C MET A 118 7.76 6.17 2.64
N PRO A 119 7.30 7.23 3.33
CA PRO A 119 8.13 7.97 4.28
C PRO A 119 8.60 7.15 5.50
N HIS A 120 8.00 5.99 5.77
CA HIS A 120 8.44 5.06 6.79
C HIS A 120 9.53 4.10 6.31
N LEU A 121 9.95 4.12 5.05
CA LEU A 121 11.06 3.30 4.55
C LEU A 121 12.40 4.05 4.53
N GLY A 122 13.50 3.31 4.40
CA GLY A 122 14.78 3.92 4.05
C GLY A 122 14.74 4.51 2.64
N THR A 123 15.54 5.54 2.39
CA THR A 123 15.59 6.19 1.06
C THR A 123 16.01 5.23 -0.04
N PHE A 124 16.86 4.24 0.27
CA PHE A 124 17.26 3.19 -0.67
C PHE A 124 16.06 2.36 -1.13
N GLU A 125 15.23 1.89 -0.19
CA GLU A 125 14.04 1.11 -0.52
C GLU A 125 13.01 1.96 -1.28
N GLN A 126 12.83 3.22 -0.89
CA GLN A 126 11.96 4.17 -1.61
C GLN A 126 12.42 4.39 -3.06
N GLU A 127 13.72 4.51 -3.31
CA GLU A 127 14.27 4.72 -4.65
C GLU A 127 14.07 3.48 -5.54
N VAL A 128 14.34 2.27 -5.03
CA VAL A 128 14.08 1.04 -5.79
C VAL A 128 12.59 0.93 -6.10
N LEU A 129 11.71 1.09 -5.11
CA LEU A 129 10.27 1.00 -5.31
C LEU A 129 9.73 2.04 -6.28
N ALA A 130 10.17 3.31 -6.17
CA ALA A 130 9.73 4.36 -7.08
C ALA A 130 10.12 4.07 -8.54
N ARG A 131 11.30 3.52 -8.78
CA ARG A 131 11.75 3.12 -10.11
C ARG A 131 10.99 1.90 -10.64
N VAL A 132 10.75 0.90 -9.78
CA VAL A 132 9.92 -0.27 -10.12
C VAL A 132 8.48 0.14 -10.43
N SER A 133 7.90 1.11 -9.72
CA SER A 133 6.56 1.63 -10.03
C SER A 133 6.43 2.07 -11.49
N PHE A 134 7.34 2.91 -11.97
CA PHE A 134 7.29 3.39 -13.36
C PHE A 134 7.64 2.29 -14.37
N ASP A 135 8.51 1.35 -14.01
CA ASP A 135 8.87 0.24 -14.86
C ASP A 135 7.70 -0.76 -15.06
N PHE A 136 7.02 -1.13 -13.98
CA PHE A 136 5.83 -1.99 -14.00
C PHE A 136 4.70 -1.34 -14.81
N TYR A 137 4.49 -0.04 -14.62
CA TYR A 137 3.44 0.70 -15.34
C TYR A 137 3.79 1.07 -16.78
N ARG A 138 5.01 0.76 -17.24
CA ARG A 138 5.50 1.13 -18.58
C ARG A 138 4.52 0.80 -19.71
N PRO A 139 3.84 -0.37 -19.77
CA PRO A 139 2.86 -0.67 -20.81
C PRO A 139 1.76 0.39 -20.93
N PHE A 140 1.30 0.91 -19.79
CA PHE A 140 0.18 1.85 -19.72
C PHE A 140 0.60 3.31 -19.94
N ILE A 141 1.84 3.67 -19.61
CA ILE A 141 2.28 5.07 -19.52
C ILE A 141 3.40 5.47 -20.49
N ALA A 142 3.93 4.55 -21.31
CA ALA A 142 5.13 4.81 -22.13
C ALA A 142 5.02 6.11 -22.94
N ARG A 143 3.87 6.35 -23.60
CA ARG A 143 3.61 7.49 -24.48
C ARG A 143 2.98 8.71 -23.79
N ARG A 144 2.88 8.71 -22.46
CA ARG A 144 2.24 9.80 -21.69
C ARG A 144 3.30 10.73 -21.11
N ASP A 145 3.22 12.02 -21.37
CA ASP A 145 4.18 13.01 -20.81
C ASP A 145 3.82 13.43 -19.38
N ILE A 146 2.53 13.33 -19.03
CA ILE A 146 1.99 13.59 -17.70
C ILE A 146 1.30 12.33 -17.19
N VAL A 147 1.60 11.93 -15.95
CA VAL A 147 1.07 10.72 -15.32
C VAL A 147 0.59 11.00 -13.89
N GLY A 148 -0.51 10.38 -13.49
CA GLY A 148 -0.93 10.34 -12.09
C GLY A 148 -0.02 9.43 -11.27
N TYR A 149 0.16 9.76 -9.98
CA TYR A 149 0.87 8.93 -9.03
C TYR A 149 0.13 8.84 -7.70
N TRP A 150 -0.12 7.60 -7.27
CA TRP A 150 -0.70 7.26 -5.97
C TRP A 150 0.39 6.87 -4.98
N LEU A 151 0.52 7.65 -3.92
CA LEU A 151 1.29 7.24 -2.76
C LEU A 151 0.40 6.39 -1.85
N PRO A 152 0.86 5.25 -1.32
CA PRO A 152 0.13 4.47 -0.33
C PRO A 152 -0.34 5.34 0.82
N GLU A 153 -1.65 5.31 1.06
CA GLU A 153 -2.35 6.14 2.06
C GLU A 153 -2.19 7.66 1.86
N ASN A 154 -1.70 8.06 0.70
CA ASN A 154 -1.27 9.41 0.35
C ASN A 154 -0.27 10.00 1.37
N VAL A 155 0.43 9.15 2.11
CA VAL A 155 1.44 9.58 3.09
C VAL A 155 2.65 10.09 2.34
N ILE A 156 2.88 11.40 2.40
CA ILE A 156 3.87 12.11 1.59
C ILE A 156 4.80 12.95 2.44
N THR A 157 6.06 13.03 2.02
CA THR A 157 6.99 14.07 2.47
C THR A 157 7.65 14.71 1.26
N LYS A 158 8.26 15.88 1.44
CA LYS A 158 9.03 16.53 0.38
C LYS A 158 10.17 15.65 -0.16
N GLU A 159 10.83 14.88 0.71
CA GLU A 159 11.91 13.97 0.28
C GLU A 159 11.36 12.77 -0.50
N THR A 160 10.27 12.17 -0.06
CA THR A 160 9.60 11.09 -0.82
C THR A 160 9.10 11.58 -2.18
N ALA A 161 8.50 12.77 -2.25
CA ALA A 161 8.06 13.37 -3.51
C ALA A 161 9.23 13.64 -4.47
N LYS A 162 10.38 14.09 -3.95
CA LYS A 162 11.62 14.23 -4.71
C LYS A 162 12.09 12.89 -5.27
N ILE A 163 12.16 11.83 -4.45
CA ILE A 163 12.57 10.49 -4.89
C ILE A 163 11.70 10.01 -6.06
N ILE A 164 10.37 10.17 -5.96
CA ILE A 164 9.44 9.76 -7.01
C ILE A 164 9.63 10.58 -8.29
N THR A 165 9.64 11.91 -8.18
CA THR A 165 9.78 12.80 -9.35
C THR A 165 11.17 12.72 -10.00
N SER A 166 12.20 12.29 -9.27
CA SER A 166 13.52 11.96 -9.82
C SER A 166 13.58 10.60 -10.50
N SER A 167 12.62 9.70 -10.25
CA SER A 167 12.58 8.35 -10.83
C SER A 167 11.91 8.29 -12.21
N THR A 168 11.49 9.43 -12.75
CA THR A 168 10.85 9.55 -14.07
C THR A 168 11.17 10.88 -14.72
N ASP A 169 11.15 10.92 -16.05
CA ASP A 169 11.24 12.14 -16.84
C ASP A 169 9.86 12.79 -17.10
N LYS A 170 8.78 12.08 -16.75
CA LYS A 170 7.39 12.53 -16.92
C LYS A 170 7.02 13.57 -15.86
N GLU A 171 6.07 14.45 -16.17
CA GLU A 171 5.43 15.31 -15.17
C GLU A 171 4.47 14.47 -14.32
N VAL A 172 4.56 14.63 -12.99
CA VAL A 172 3.77 13.84 -12.04
C VAL A 172 2.56 14.64 -11.54
N VAL A 173 1.41 14.00 -11.41
CA VAL A 173 0.23 14.50 -10.68
C VAL A 173 0.07 13.67 -9.40
N PHE A 174 0.39 14.24 -8.25
CA PHE A 174 0.12 13.58 -6.97
C PHE A 174 -1.37 13.70 -6.63
N LEU A 175 -2.01 12.56 -6.42
CA LEU A 175 -3.39 12.46 -5.96
C LEU A 175 -3.37 12.33 -4.44
N LEU A 176 -3.86 13.35 -3.74
CA LEU A 176 -3.78 13.54 -2.29
C LEU A 176 -5.16 13.83 -1.69
N ASP A 177 -5.18 14.29 -0.43
CA ASP A 177 -6.34 14.82 0.29
C ASP A 177 -6.19 16.32 0.58
N GLU A 178 -7.27 17.10 0.45
CA GLU A 178 -7.20 18.56 0.66
C GLU A 178 -6.80 18.94 2.09
N ARG A 179 -7.00 18.05 3.06
CA ARG A 179 -6.53 18.19 4.45
C ARG A 179 -5.01 18.13 4.59
N GLN A 180 -4.29 17.79 3.52
CA GLN A 180 -2.83 17.79 3.50
C GLN A 180 -2.24 19.17 3.14
N PHE A 181 -3.05 20.11 2.63
CA PHE A 181 -2.56 21.39 2.14
C PHE A 181 -2.22 22.38 3.28
N ILE A 182 -1.06 23.04 3.16
CA ILE A 182 -0.56 24.06 4.09
C ILE A 182 -0.08 25.31 3.33
N GLY A 183 0.02 26.44 4.05
CA GLY A 183 0.38 27.74 3.47
C GLY A 183 -0.76 28.40 2.68
N VAL A 184 -1.86 27.67 2.47
CA VAL A 184 -3.13 28.10 1.90
C VAL A 184 -4.25 27.50 2.75
N ASN A 185 -5.41 28.14 2.78
CA ASN A 185 -6.62 27.51 3.31
C ASN A 185 -7.29 26.65 2.22
N ILE A 186 -8.12 25.68 2.63
CA ILE A 186 -8.77 24.74 1.69
C ILE A 186 -9.58 25.49 0.61
N PRO A 187 -10.50 26.43 0.95
CA PRO A 187 -11.28 27.14 -0.07
C PRO A 187 -10.44 27.90 -1.11
N GLN A 188 -9.30 28.47 -0.71
CA GLN A 188 -8.41 29.21 -1.61
C GLN A 188 -7.74 28.32 -2.66
N ALA A 189 -7.34 27.10 -2.29
CA ALA A 189 -6.69 26.16 -3.20
C ALA A 189 -7.68 25.27 -3.97
N LYS A 190 -8.94 25.24 -3.53
CA LYS A 190 -9.93 24.27 -3.96
C LYS A 190 -10.14 24.28 -5.48
N PHE A 191 -10.17 23.09 -6.05
CA PHE A 191 -10.55 22.80 -7.44
C PHE A 191 -9.71 23.48 -8.55
N SER A 192 -8.63 24.17 -8.19
CA SER A 192 -7.68 24.77 -9.15
C SER A 192 -6.58 23.79 -9.52
N CYS A 193 -5.94 24.01 -10.67
CA CYS A 193 -4.75 23.25 -11.07
C CYS A 193 -3.51 23.79 -10.35
N ASN A 194 -3.21 23.22 -9.17
CA ASN A 194 -2.08 23.62 -8.34
C ASN A 194 -0.81 22.79 -8.64
N LYS A 195 0.36 23.36 -8.32
CA LYS A 195 1.65 22.66 -8.33
C LYS A 195 2.25 22.52 -6.93
N TYR A 196 3.18 21.58 -6.77
CA TYR A 196 3.93 21.32 -5.54
C TYR A 196 5.42 21.17 -5.85
N LEU A 197 6.29 21.89 -5.13
CA LEU A 197 7.72 21.91 -5.38
C LEU A 197 8.44 20.74 -4.67
N CYS A 198 8.99 19.80 -5.45
CA CYS A 198 9.60 18.55 -5.01
C CYS A 198 11.14 18.61 -5.03
N ASN A 199 11.73 19.70 -4.49
CA ASN A 199 13.19 19.91 -4.42
C ASN A 199 13.93 19.62 -5.76
N GLY A 200 13.60 20.38 -6.80
CA GLY A 200 14.26 20.34 -8.12
C GLY A 200 13.26 20.39 -9.27
N LYS A 201 12.28 19.48 -9.24
CA LYS A 201 11.12 19.47 -10.15
C LYS A 201 9.85 19.94 -9.41
N SER A 202 8.82 20.36 -10.14
CA SER A 202 7.47 20.57 -9.60
C SER A 202 6.50 19.55 -10.16
N ALA A 203 5.65 19.00 -9.28
CA ALA A 203 4.55 18.12 -9.63
C ALA A 203 3.23 18.90 -9.60
N TYR A 204 2.20 18.40 -10.27
CA TYR A 204 0.83 18.82 -10.05
C TYR A 204 0.26 18.13 -8.81
N VAL A 205 -0.78 18.72 -8.21
CA VAL A 205 -1.42 18.15 -7.02
C VAL A 205 -2.91 18.43 -7.00
N PHE A 206 -3.69 17.39 -6.70
CA PHE A 206 -5.12 17.48 -6.39
C PHE A 206 -5.39 16.86 -5.03
N GLY A 207 -6.26 17.50 -4.25
CA GLY A 207 -6.66 17.04 -2.93
C GLY A 207 -8.12 16.63 -2.94
N ARG A 208 -8.43 15.37 -2.57
CA ARG A 208 -9.81 14.88 -2.51
C ARG A 208 -10.60 15.61 -1.42
N VAL A 209 -11.92 15.70 -1.61
CA VAL A 209 -12.84 16.09 -0.54
C VAL A 209 -13.26 14.82 0.22
N HIS A 210 -12.62 14.57 1.37
CA HIS A 210 -12.80 13.31 2.10
C HIS A 210 -14.26 13.06 2.52
N THR A 211 -14.98 14.08 2.99
CA THR A 211 -16.34 13.91 3.49
C THR A 211 -17.32 13.42 2.43
N ILE A 212 -17.16 13.84 1.18
CA ILE A 212 -18.01 13.42 0.07
C ILE A 212 -17.58 12.04 -0.44
N SER A 213 -16.26 11.81 -0.53
CA SER A 213 -15.70 10.52 -0.93
C SER A 213 -16.15 9.41 0.02
N ASP A 214 -16.01 9.65 1.33
CA ASP A 214 -16.38 8.72 2.38
C ASP A 214 -17.91 8.56 2.48
N ALA A 215 -18.69 9.59 2.14
CA ALA A 215 -20.15 9.46 2.10
C ALA A 215 -20.64 8.47 1.04
N PHE A 216 -19.93 8.40 -0.10
CA PHE A 216 -20.15 7.36 -1.09
C PHE A 216 -19.62 6.00 -0.62
N ALA A 217 -18.34 5.93 -0.22
CA ALA A 217 -17.67 4.69 0.11
C ALA A 217 -18.33 3.93 1.28
N PHE A 218 -18.82 4.65 2.29
CA PHE A 218 -19.44 4.09 3.49
C PHE A 218 -20.96 4.22 3.52
N ASN A 219 -21.59 4.56 2.39
CA ASN A 219 -23.05 4.65 2.26
C ASN A 219 -23.72 5.54 3.34
N THR A 220 -23.25 6.77 3.54
CA THR A 220 -23.86 7.69 4.52
C THR A 220 -24.76 8.74 3.89
N LEU A 221 -24.66 8.95 2.57
CA LEU A 221 -25.59 9.75 1.78
C LEU A 221 -26.18 8.92 0.64
N ASP A 222 -27.45 9.11 0.32
CA ASP A 222 -28.06 8.57 -0.89
C ASP A 222 -27.53 9.28 -2.16
N VAL A 223 -27.98 8.81 -3.32
CA VAL A 223 -27.52 9.34 -4.62
C VAL A 223 -27.87 10.82 -4.77
N ASP A 224 -29.09 11.25 -4.39
CA ASP A 224 -29.50 12.66 -4.47
C ASP A 224 -28.67 13.55 -3.55
N GLY A 225 -28.36 13.08 -2.33
CA GLY A 225 -27.47 13.75 -1.39
C GLY A 225 -26.05 13.91 -1.95
N LEU A 226 -25.51 12.87 -2.59
CA LEU A 226 -24.19 12.92 -3.25
C LEU A 226 -24.18 13.89 -4.45
N ILE A 227 -25.23 13.88 -5.27
CA ILE A 227 -25.40 14.84 -6.38
C ILE A 227 -25.42 16.27 -5.84
N GLN A 228 -26.21 16.54 -4.79
CA GLN A 228 -26.31 17.88 -4.20
C GLN A 228 -25.00 18.34 -3.53
N ALA A 229 -24.31 17.45 -2.83
CA ALA A 229 -23.03 17.75 -2.18
C ALA A 229 -21.97 18.22 -3.20
N VAL A 230 -21.97 17.66 -4.40
CA VAL A 230 -21.09 18.09 -5.50
C VAL A 230 -21.67 19.29 -6.23
N ALA A 231 -22.83 19.15 -6.89
CA ALA A 231 -23.35 20.14 -7.83
C ALA A 231 -23.71 21.49 -7.16
N LYS A 232 -24.08 21.47 -5.88
CA LYS A 232 -24.39 22.69 -5.11
C LYS A 232 -23.32 22.99 -4.07
N GLY A 233 -22.85 21.97 -3.34
CA GLY A 233 -21.88 22.16 -2.26
C GLY A 233 -20.46 22.52 -2.71
N CYS A 234 -20.10 22.21 -3.96
CA CYS A 234 -18.77 22.47 -4.52
C CYS A 234 -18.75 23.56 -5.59
N ILE A 235 -19.84 24.32 -5.77
CA ILE A 235 -19.91 25.36 -6.81
C ILE A 235 -18.96 26.52 -6.52
N ASP A 236 -18.16 26.89 -7.52
CA ASP A 236 -17.39 28.14 -7.51
C ASP A 236 -18.11 29.17 -8.41
N VAL A 237 -18.93 30.01 -7.79
CA VAL A 237 -19.78 30.99 -8.50
C VAL A 237 -18.94 32.00 -9.31
N PHE A 238 -17.71 32.31 -8.87
CA PHE A 238 -16.83 33.21 -9.60
C PHE A 238 -16.31 32.55 -10.87
N LYS A 239 -15.80 31.32 -10.77
CA LYS A 239 -15.32 30.58 -11.94
C LYS A 239 -16.44 30.25 -12.93
N GLU A 240 -17.65 29.96 -12.47
CA GLU A 240 -18.82 29.82 -13.35
C GLU A 240 -19.11 31.11 -14.12
N LYS A 241 -19.06 32.27 -13.47
CA LYS A 241 -19.28 33.58 -14.12
C LYS A 241 -18.16 33.96 -15.09
N GLU A 242 -16.92 33.63 -14.74
CA GLU A 242 -15.74 33.94 -15.56
C GLU A 242 -15.51 32.92 -16.68
N GLY A 243 -16.25 31.82 -16.69
CA GLY A 243 -16.11 30.73 -17.64
C GLY A 243 -14.78 29.99 -17.53
N ILE A 244 -14.36 29.70 -16.30
CA ILE A 244 -13.09 29.04 -15.98
C ILE A 244 -13.40 27.64 -15.45
N GLU A 245 -12.85 26.60 -16.08
CA GLU A 245 -13.06 25.24 -15.62
C GLU A 245 -12.36 24.96 -14.29
N TYR A 246 -12.97 24.15 -13.42
CA TYR A 246 -12.40 23.75 -12.14
C TYR A 246 -12.79 22.30 -11.83
N LEU A 247 -11.90 21.56 -11.18
CA LEU A 247 -12.04 20.13 -10.98
C LEU A 247 -12.42 19.79 -9.54
N VAL A 248 -13.63 19.27 -9.34
CA VAL A 248 -13.99 18.56 -8.12
C VAL A 248 -13.41 17.15 -8.19
N PHE A 249 -12.31 16.94 -7.47
CA PHE A 249 -11.60 15.67 -7.38
C PHE A 249 -12.01 14.92 -6.11
N LEU A 250 -12.43 13.66 -6.25
CA LEU A 250 -12.73 12.74 -5.15
C LEU A 250 -11.94 11.44 -5.33
N SER A 251 -11.73 10.68 -4.24
CA SER A 251 -11.11 9.37 -4.34
C SER A 251 -11.43 8.42 -3.18
N SER A 252 -11.42 7.12 -3.47
CA SER A 252 -11.64 6.03 -2.52
C SER A 252 -10.91 4.76 -2.98
N ASP A 253 -10.87 3.75 -2.12
CA ASP A 253 -10.47 2.41 -2.55
C ASP A 253 -11.42 1.88 -3.64
N LEU A 254 -10.91 1.14 -4.62
CA LEU A 254 -11.70 0.51 -5.67
C LEU A 254 -12.69 -0.50 -5.05
N GLU A 255 -12.28 -1.14 -3.97
CA GLU A 255 -13.07 -2.08 -3.17
C GLU A 255 -14.31 -1.42 -2.55
N SER A 256 -14.34 -0.09 -2.43
CA SER A 256 -15.54 0.63 -1.99
C SER A 256 -16.75 0.44 -2.93
N LEU A 257 -16.51 0.05 -4.19
CA LEU A 257 -17.54 -0.30 -5.17
C LEU A 257 -18.22 -1.65 -4.88
N VAL A 258 -17.69 -2.43 -3.92
CA VAL A 258 -18.26 -3.71 -3.48
C VAL A 258 -18.37 -3.80 -1.95
N ALA A 259 -18.25 -2.66 -1.24
CA ALA A 259 -18.43 -2.58 0.21
C ALA A 259 -19.86 -2.91 0.67
N ASN A 260 -20.85 -2.73 -0.22
CA ASN A 260 -22.20 -3.27 -0.05
C ASN A 260 -22.82 -3.57 -1.42
N PRO A 261 -23.95 -4.33 -1.48
CA PRO A 261 -24.47 -4.83 -2.74
C PRO A 261 -24.93 -3.78 -3.76
N GLN A 262 -25.15 -2.53 -3.34
CA GLN A 262 -25.74 -1.47 -4.17
C GLN A 262 -24.70 -0.46 -4.69
N GLN A 263 -23.43 -0.58 -4.29
CA GLN A 263 -22.41 0.45 -4.56
C GLN A 263 -22.18 0.73 -6.05
N LEU A 264 -22.15 -0.31 -6.89
CA LEU A 264 -21.98 -0.19 -8.34
C LEU A 264 -23.08 0.67 -8.97
N ASP A 265 -24.34 0.34 -8.68
CA ASP A 265 -25.51 1.05 -9.24
C ASP A 265 -25.62 2.47 -8.72
N ARG A 266 -25.24 2.69 -7.46
CA ARG A 266 -25.19 4.02 -6.84
C ARG A 266 -24.14 4.91 -7.48
N PHE A 267 -22.96 4.37 -7.77
CA PHE A 267 -21.91 5.13 -8.44
C PHE A 267 -22.36 5.55 -9.85
N LEU A 268 -22.91 4.62 -10.63
CA LEU A 268 -23.44 4.93 -11.97
C LEU A 268 -24.54 5.99 -11.92
N SER A 269 -25.50 5.84 -11.02
CA SER A 269 -26.61 6.80 -10.85
C SER A 269 -26.12 8.17 -10.40
N TRP A 270 -25.10 8.22 -9.55
CA TRP A 270 -24.49 9.48 -9.13
C TRP A 270 -23.81 10.20 -10.30
N ILE A 271 -22.99 9.49 -11.08
CA ILE A 271 -22.34 10.04 -12.27
C ILE A 271 -23.38 10.54 -13.29
N GLU A 272 -24.43 9.77 -13.56
CA GLU A 272 -25.53 10.18 -14.45
C GLU A 272 -26.24 11.44 -13.93
N GLY A 273 -26.48 11.51 -12.62
CA GLY A 273 -27.05 12.69 -11.97
C GLY A 273 -26.19 13.94 -12.11
N LEU A 274 -24.86 13.82 -11.99
CA LEU A 274 -23.93 14.93 -12.21
C LEU A 274 -23.94 15.38 -13.69
N LYS A 275 -23.93 14.44 -14.65
CA LYS A 275 -24.04 14.75 -16.08
C LYS A 275 -25.35 15.49 -16.41
N LYS A 276 -26.48 15.09 -15.81
CA LYS A 276 -27.77 15.78 -15.95
C LYS A 276 -27.76 17.22 -15.40
N ASN A 277 -26.87 17.53 -14.45
CA ASN A 277 -26.63 18.90 -13.96
C ASN A 277 -25.62 19.68 -14.84
N GLY A 278 -25.21 19.13 -15.98
CA GLY A 278 -24.29 19.76 -16.92
C GLY A 278 -22.85 19.81 -16.40
N ILE A 279 -22.45 18.85 -15.56
CA ILE A 279 -21.08 18.67 -15.07
C ILE A 279 -20.42 17.60 -15.95
N GLU A 280 -19.31 17.97 -16.60
CA GLU A 280 -18.51 17.03 -17.37
C GLU A 280 -17.64 16.18 -16.43
N ILE A 281 -17.52 14.89 -16.75
CA ILE A 281 -16.69 13.95 -16.02
C ILE A 281 -15.38 13.75 -16.78
N VAL A 282 -14.25 14.12 -16.19
CA VAL A 282 -12.94 14.09 -16.86
C VAL A 282 -11.84 13.86 -15.83
N ASN A 283 -10.99 12.86 -16.09
CA ASN A 283 -9.92 12.50 -15.16
C ASN A 283 -8.94 13.66 -14.90
N SER A 284 -8.26 13.61 -13.74
CA SER A 284 -7.38 14.69 -13.28
C SER A 284 -6.20 14.98 -14.20
N VAL A 285 -5.66 13.96 -14.88
CA VAL A 285 -4.51 14.13 -15.77
C VAL A 285 -4.94 14.83 -17.06
N GLU A 286 -6.06 14.40 -17.63
CA GLU A 286 -6.66 15.04 -18.80
C GLU A 286 -7.10 16.48 -18.51
N PHE A 287 -7.65 16.75 -17.32
CA PHE A 287 -7.92 18.12 -16.87
C PHE A 287 -6.67 19.01 -16.90
N VAL A 288 -5.51 18.50 -16.44
CA VAL A 288 -4.23 19.22 -16.54
C VAL A 288 -3.83 19.42 -18.00
N ARG A 289 -3.95 18.39 -18.85
CA ARG A 289 -3.60 18.48 -20.29
C ARG A 289 -4.43 19.58 -20.98
N ARG A 290 -5.75 19.59 -20.78
CA ARG A 290 -6.67 20.59 -21.36
C ARG A 290 -6.45 22.02 -20.84
N LYS A 291 -6.05 22.17 -19.58
CA LYS A 291 -5.61 23.48 -19.05
C LYS A 291 -4.30 23.95 -19.69
N LYS A 292 -3.32 23.05 -19.87
CA LYS A 292 -2.04 23.38 -20.50
C LYS A 292 -2.16 23.68 -22.00
N SER A 293 -3.05 23.00 -22.71
CA SER A 293 -3.29 23.24 -24.14
C SER A 293 -4.10 24.51 -24.41
N GLY A 294 -4.71 25.10 -23.38
CA GLY A 294 -5.59 26.26 -23.50
C GLY A 294 -7.02 25.92 -23.95
N GLU A 295 -7.38 24.63 -24.01
CA GLU A 295 -8.75 24.18 -24.24
C GLU A 295 -9.67 24.60 -23.09
N TYR A 296 -9.20 24.43 -21.85
CA TYR A 296 -9.84 24.97 -20.67
C TYR A 296 -9.26 26.34 -20.31
N LYS A 297 -10.12 27.32 -20.09
CA LYS A 297 -9.71 28.65 -19.66
C LYS A 297 -9.12 28.55 -18.26
N ALA A 298 -7.98 29.19 -18.03
CA ALA A 298 -7.25 29.13 -16.79
C ALA A 298 -7.20 30.50 -16.09
N LEU A 299 -7.10 30.50 -14.75
CA LEU A 299 -6.70 31.70 -14.02
C LEU A 299 -5.26 32.11 -14.41
N PRO A 300 -4.87 33.40 -14.30
CA PRO A 300 -3.50 33.82 -14.58
C PRO A 300 -2.47 33.04 -13.77
N GLY A 301 -1.70 32.17 -14.43
CA GLY A 301 -0.67 31.34 -13.80
C GLY A 301 -1.14 29.97 -13.29
N GLU A 302 -2.41 29.61 -13.43
CA GLU A 302 -2.92 28.27 -13.09
C GLU A 302 -2.23 27.18 -13.93
N CYS A 303 -2.03 26.00 -13.35
CA CYS A 303 -1.16 24.92 -13.87
C CYS A 303 0.33 25.28 -14.05
N SER A 304 0.80 26.41 -13.51
CA SER A 304 2.21 26.81 -13.56
C SER A 304 2.86 26.92 -12.17
N ASP A 305 4.15 27.24 -12.14
CA ASP A 305 4.90 27.41 -10.90
C ASP A 305 4.47 28.63 -10.06
N SER A 306 3.67 29.55 -10.60
CA SER A 306 3.06 30.62 -9.79
C SER A 306 1.87 30.13 -8.96
N PHE A 307 1.27 28.98 -9.31
CA PHE A 307 0.17 28.32 -8.59
C PHE A 307 0.67 27.21 -7.66
N ARG A 308 1.81 27.44 -6.98
CA ARG A 308 2.36 26.48 -6.04
C ARG A 308 1.64 26.53 -4.69
N ILE A 309 1.29 25.36 -4.19
CA ILE A 309 0.84 25.16 -2.81
C ILE A 309 1.84 24.26 -2.08
N ASN A 310 1.73 24.19 -0.75
CA ASN A 310 2.55 23.30 0.06
C ASN A 310 1.69 22.15 0.62
N VAL A 311 2.35 21.03 0.89
CA VAL A 311 1.76 19.83 1.47
C VAL A 311 2.49 19.54 2.78
N LYS A 312 1.75 19.21 3.85
CA LYS A 312 2.31 18.90 5.17
C LYS A 312 3.07 17.58 5.11
N ASP A 313 4.33 17.56 5.50
CA ASP A 313 5.10 16.32 5.60
C ASP A 313 4.41 15.34 6.57
N TYR A 314 4.36 14.07 6.17
CA TYR A 314 3.68 12.96 6.85
C TYR A 314 2.16 13.04 6.90
N SER A 315 1.53 14.04 6.29
CA SER A 315 0.07 14.05 6.13
C SER A 315 -0.41 12.94 5.20
N SER A 316 -1.69 12.57 5.27
CA SER A 316 -2.26 11.39 4.60
C SER A 316 -3.73 11.60 4.25
N TRP A 317 -4.35 10.68 3.53
CA TRP A 317 -5.79 10.74 3.25
C TRP A 317 -6.69 10.05 4.30
N SER A 318 -6.10 9.30 5.24
CA SER A 318 -6.82 8.31 6.06
C SER A 318 -6.41 8.30 7.54
N ASP A 319 -5.69 9.30 8.03
CA ASP A 319 -5.31 9.40 9.46
C ASP A 319 -6.51 9.42 10.44
N TYR A 320 -6.25 9.26 11.73
CA TYR A 320 -7.24 9.47 12.79
C TYR A 320 -7.56 10.97 12.96
N PHE A 321 -8.44 11.48 12.09
CA PHE A 321 -8.73 12.91 12.01
C PHE A 321 -9.41 13.47 13.26
N ASP A 322 -10.11 12.63 14.03
CA ASP A 322 -10.68 13.00 15.34
C ASP A 322 -9.62 13.39 16.39
N LEU A 323 -8.36 12.99 16.16
CA LEU A 323 -7.21 13.32 17.02
C LEU A 323 -6.33 14.45 16.46
N SER A 324 -6.70 15.05 15.32
CA SER A 324 -5.96 16.17 14.74
C SER A 324 -5.99 17.41 15.65
N LEU A 325 -4.85 18.06 15.82
CA LEU A 325 -4.74 19.32 16.57
C LEU A 325 -4.67 20.57 15.68
N ASP A 326 -4.44 20.40 14.38
CA ASP A 326 -4.18 21.49 13.44
C ASP A 326 -5.18 21.55 12.26
N GLY A 327 -6.25 20.74 12.34
CA GLY A 327 -7.25 20.61 11.28
C GLY A 327 -6.74 19.88 10.04
N ARG A 328 -5.59 19.19 10.14
CA ARG A 328 -4.95 18.43 9.06
C ARG A 328 -4.64 17.01 9.51
N THR A 329 -4.38 16.17 8.52
CA THR A 329 -3.94 14.79 8.74
C THR A 329 -2.44 14.71 9.04
N SER A 330 -2.03 13.60 9.64
CA SER A 330 -0.66 13.19 9.89
C SER A 330 -0.51 11.71 9.50
N ASP A 331 0.43 11.00 10.13
CA ASP A 331 0.65 9.56 10.00
C ASP A 331 0.48 8.81 11.33
N MET A 332 -0.19 9.43 12.32
CA MET A 332 -0.33 8.87 13.66
C MET A 332 -1.04 7.52 13.66
N ARG A 333 -1.90 7.27 12.66
CA ARG A 333 -2.49 5.95 12.43
C ARG A 333 -1.45 4.84 12.35
N TRP A 334 -0.37 5.03 11.59
CA TRP A 334 0.62 3.96 11.33
C TRP A 334 1.83 4.01 12.25
N THR A 335 2.07 5.13 12.92
CA THR A 335 3.16 5.25 13.90
C THR A 335 2.67 5.00 15.33
N GLY A 336 1.38 5.19 15.61
CA GLY A 336 0.84 5.23 16.95
C GLY A 336 1.22 6.49 17.74
N ILE A 337 1.83 7.49 17.10
CA ILE A 337 2.33 8.72 17.73
C ILE A 337 1.74 9.94 17.03
N ARG A 338 1.08 10.81 17.80
CA ARG A 338 0.70 12.14 17.33
C ARG A 338 1.91 13.06 17.39
N ARG A 339 2.33 13.58 16.23
CA ARG A 339 3.60 14.29 16.07
C ARG A 339 3.62 15.66 16.74
N GLU A 340 2.47 16.34 16.76
CA GLU A 340 2.33 17.72 17.22
C GLU A 340 2.69 17.91 18.69
N ASP A 341 2.39 16.93 19.53
CA ASP A 341 2.67 16.89 20.96
C ASP A 341 3.52 15.70 21.40
N ASN A 342 3.96 14.88 20.44
CA ASN A 342 4.84 13.71 20.62
C ASN A 342 4.32 12.71 21.67
N VAL A 343 3.04 12.36 21.57
CA VAL A 343 2.38 11.41 22.47
C VAL A 343 1.90 10.17 21.75
N VAL A 344 1.97 9.02 22.44
CA VAL A 344 1.45 7.73 21.99
C VAL A 344 -0.05 7.70 22.21
N ILE A 345 -0.80 7.40 21.16
CA ILE A 345 -2.27 7.41 21.19
C ILE A 345 -2.85 6.04 21.57
N ASN A 346 -4.14 6.02 21.88
CA ASN A 346 -4.94 4.80 21.99
C ASN A 346 -6.11 4.84 20.97
N ARG A 347 -6.68 3.68 20.68
CA ARG A 347 -7.92 3.54 19.88
C ARG A 347 -8.86 2.53 20.52
N ILE A 348 -10.15 2.62 20.18
CA ILE A 348 -11.16 1.67 20.66
C ILE A 348 -11.16 0.43 19.77
N TYR A 349 -11.00 -0.74 20.39
CA TYR A 349 -11.15 -2.05 19.75
C TYR A 349 -11.96 -2.97 20.67
N LYS A 350 -13.01 -3.63 20.12
CA LYS A 350 -13.94 -4.50 20.87
C LYS A 350 -14.42 -3.89 22.21
N GLY A 351 -14.75 -2.59 22.19
CA GLY A 351 -15.26 -1.85 23.35
C GLY A 351 -14.21 -1.44 24.40
N LYS A 352 -12.92 -1.69 24.16
CA LYS A 352 -11.81 -1.33 25.08
C LYS A 352 -10.82 -0.40 24.39
N LYS A 353 -10.14 0.44 25.17
CA LYS A 353 -9.00 1.23 24.65
C LYS A 353 -7.78 0.33 24.52
N VAL A 354 -7.10 0.41 23.40
CA VAL A 354 -5.87 -0.33 23.09
C VAL A 354 -4.79 0.68 22.72
N SER A 355 -3.65 0.61 23.42
CA SER A 355 -2.48 1.44 23.10
C SER A 355 -2.00 1.14 21.67
N GLN A 356 -1.64 2.18 20.93
CA GLN A 356 -1.09 2.05 19.58
C GLN A 356 0.45 1.96 19.58
N LEU A 357 1.07 1.83 20.76
CA LEU A 357 2.53 1.74 20.93
C LEU A 357 3.18 0.63 20.09
N TRP A 358 2.48 -0.49 19.91
CA TRP A 358 2.93 -1.61 19.09
C TRP A 358 3.24 -1.19 17.65
N LYS A 359 2.55 -0.19 17.10
CA LYS A 359 2.79 0.31 15.74
C LYS A 359 4.14 0.99 15.62
N TYR A 360 4.54 1.75 16.64
CA TYR A 360 5.87 2.37 16.68
C TYR A 360 6.97 1.32 16.72
N ALA A 361 6.84 0.34 17.63
CA ALA A 361 7.79 -0.77 17.76
C ALA A 361 7.89 -1.60 16.47
N PHE A 362 6.74 -1.94 15.86
CA PHE A 362 6.69 -2.67 14.60
C PHE A 362 7.35 -1.88 13.46
N THR A 363 7.06 -0.58 13.36
CA THR A 363 7.71 0.30 12.37
C THR A 363 9.22 0.32 12.57
N LYS A 364 9.68 0.55 13.80
CA LYS A 364 11.11 0.62 14.15
C LYS A 364 11.82 -0.70 13.89
N LEU A 365 11.22 -1.83 14.26
CA LEU A 365 11.76 -3.15 13.98
C LEU A 365 11.93 -3.35 12.48
N PHE A 366 10.89 -3.10 11.67
CA PHE A 366 11.00 -3.29 10.22
C PHE A 366 12.04 -2.35 9.58
N ARG A 367 12.29 -1.14 10.12
CA ARG A 367 13.44 -0.33 9.68
C ARG A 367 14.79 -1.00 9.91
N GLU A 368 14.92 -1.77 10.98
CA GLU A 368 16.13 -2.52 11.32
C GLU A 368 16.26 -3.75 10.41
N LEU A 369 15.19 -4.53 10.27
CA LEU A 369 15.14 -5.72 9.41
C LEU A 369 15.42 -5.38 7.93
N ASN A 370 14.79 -4.32 7.41
CA ASN A 370 15.01 -3.88 6.03
C ASN A 370 16.48 -3.52 5.77
N ARG A 371 17.12 -2.87 6.75
CA ARG A 371 18.55 -2.53 6.65
C ARG A 371 19.43 -3.77 6.75
N ALA A 372 19.12 -4.70 7.65
CA ALA A 372 19.86 -5.96 7.76
C ALA A 372 19.83 -6.74 6.43
N VAL A 373 18.65 -6.88 5.83
CA VAL A 373 18.48 -7.51 4.51
C VAL A 373 19.25 -6.75 3.43
N ARG A 374 19.05 -5.43 3.32
CA ARG A 374 19.76 -4.61 2.31
C ARG A 374 21.27 -4.74 2.46
N PHE A 375 21.80 -4.62 3.67
CA PHE A 375 23.23 -4.69 3.89
C PHE A 375 23.77 -6.10 3.65
N GLY A 376 23.02 -7.15 3.95
CA GLY A 376 23.38 -8.52 3.58
C GLY A 376 23.46 -8.72 2.07
N VAL A 377 22.47 -8.20 1.33
CA VAL A 377 22.48 -8.21 -0.16
C VAL A 377 23.69 -7.46 -0.71
N ILE A 378 23.96 -6.24 -0.23
CA ILE A 378 25.11 -5.45 -0.69
C ILE A 378 26.43 -6.16 -0.38
N ASP A 379 26.56 -6.72 0.81
CA ASP A 379 27.77 -7.38 1.27
C ASP A 379 28.09 -8.65 0.47
N LEU A 380 27.11 -9.53 0.27
CA LEU A 380 27.29 -10.74 -0.52
C LEU A 380 27.55 -10.42 -2.01
N LEU A 381 26.91 -9.40 -2.59
CA LEU A 381 27.24 -8.96 -3.95
C LEU A 381 28.65 -8.36 -4.06
N LYS A 382 29.13 -7.67 -3.03
CA LYS A 382 30.52 -7.19 -2.98
C LYS A 382 31.53 -8.34 -2.95
N MET A 383 31.22 -9.44 -2.25
CA MET A 383 32.07 -10.64 -2.28
C MET A 383 32.12 -11.27 -3.68
N GLN A 384 31.10 -11.04 -4.51
CA GLN A 384 31.06 -11.41 -5.92
C GLN A 384 31.72 -10.37 -6.86
N GLY A 385 32.40 -9.35 -6.32
CA GLY A 385 33.10 -8.32 -7.10
C GLY A 385 32.28 -7.08 -7.47
N VAL A 386 31.03 -6.98 -7.02
CA VAL A 386 30.14 -5.84 -7.33
C VAL A 386 30.30 -4.72 -6.29
N GLU A 387 31.18 -3.76 -6.55
CA GLU A 387 31.42 -2.64 -5.61
C GLU A 387 30.46 -1.45 -5.78
N ASN A 388 29.91 -1.26 -6.99
CA ASN A 388 29.12 -0.08 -7.34
C ASN A 388 27.68 -0.19 -6.82
N ILE A 389 27.33 0.63 -5.83
CA ILE A 389 25.98 0.65 -5.26
C ILE A 389 24.88 1.00 -6.28
N ASN A 390 25.17 1.80 -7.29
CA ASN A 390 24.18 2.14 -8.32
C ASN A 390 23.90 0.95 -9.25
N ALA A 391 24.91 0.11 -9.50
CA ALA A 391 24.73 -1.14 -10.23
C ALA A 391 23.86 -2.13 -9.43
N ILE A 392 24.07 -2.23 -8.11
CA ILE A 392 23.22 -3.04 -7.22
C ILE A 392 21.77 -2.51 -7.25
N LYS A 393 21.56 -1.19 -7.17
CA LYS A 393 20.22 -0.61 -7.29
C LYS A 393 19.58 -0.91 -8.63
N GLU A 394 20.32 -0.78 -9.73
CA GLU A 394 19.85 -1.12 -11.08
C GLU A 394 19.41 -2.59 -11.15
N PHE A 395 20.24 -3.50 -10.66
CA PHE A 395 19.91 -4.92 -10.54
C PHE A 395 18.62 -5.14 -9.76
N LEU A 396 18.51 -4.55 -8.56
CA LEU A 396 17.33 -4.69 -7.72
C LEU A 396 16.08 -4.08 -8.39
N VAL A 397 16.18 -3.04 -9.20
CA VAL A 397 15.05 -2.54 -9.99
C VAL A 397 14.69 -3.53 -11.11
N ARG A 398 15.67 -4.02 -11.88
CA ARG A 398 15.42 -4.99 -12.97
C ARG A 398 14.95 -6.34 -12.48
N TYR A 399 15.25 -6.72 -11.24
CA TYR A 399 14.74 -7.96 -10.64
C TYR A 399 13.21 -8.00 -10.55
N ALA A 400 12.51 -6.86 -10.64
CA ALA A 400 11.06 -6.83 -10.83
C ALA A 400 10.61 -7.66 -12.04
N ARG A 401 11.44 -7.74 -13.10
CA ARG A 401 11.19 -8.57 -14.30
C ARG A 401 11.19 -10.07 -14.02
N ILE A 402 11.80 -10.50 -12.92
CA ILE A 402 11.71 -11.88 -12.41
C ILE A 402 10.51 -12.01 -11.49
N PHE A 403 10.36 -11.08 -10.52
CA PHE A 403 9.32 -11.18 -9.50
C PHE A 403 7.90 -11.10 -10.08
N PHE A 404 7.69 -10.26 -11.10
CA PHE A 404 6.41 -10.08 -11.80
C PHE A 404 6.49 -10.57 -13.26
N ARG A 405 7.29 -11.61 -13.53
CA ARG A 405 7.64 -12.06 -14.89
C ARG A 405 6.46 -12.12 -15.86
N GLU A 406 5.39 -12.83 -15.51
CA GLU A 406 4.27 -13.06 -16.41
C GLU A 406 3.55 -11.75 -16.79
N HIS A 407 3.59 -10.72 -15.94
CA HIS A 407 3.05 -9.40 -16.28
C HIS A 407 3.91 -8.75 -17.38
N TYR A 408 5.23 -8.75 -17.22
CA TYR A 408 6.13 -8.17 -18.22
C TYR A 408 6.13 -8.97 -19.54
N GLU A 409 6.04 -10.30 -19.47
CA GLU A 409 5.91 -11.18 -20.64
C GLU A 409 4.60 -10.96 -21.39
N TYR A 410 3.50 -10.69 -20.68
CA TYR A 410 2.21 -10.34 -21.31
C TYR A 410 2.33 -9.14 -22.25
N PHE A 411 3.21 -8.20 -21.93
CA PHE A 411 3.48 -7.00 -22.73
C PHE A 411 4.76 -7.08 -23.57
N GLU A 412 5.28 -8.29 -23.79
CA GLU A 412 6.48 -8.54 -24.61
C GLU A 412 7.72 -7.77 -24.14
N LEU A 413 7.82 -7.49 -22.84
CA LEU A 413 8.98 -6.81 -22.26
C LEU A 413 10.00 -7.84 -21.76
N ASP A 414 11.29 -7.52 -21.90
CA ASP A 414 12.40 -8.42 -21.57
C ASP A 414 12.39 -8.84 -20.08
N THR A 415 12.40 -10.15 -19.85
CA THR A 415 12.48 -10.82 -18.54
C THR A 415 13.66 -11.79 -18.45
N SER A 416 14.56 -11.76 -19.44
CA SER A 416 15.71 -12.63 -19.51
C SER A 416 16.68 -12.37 -18.35
N VAL A 417 17.37 -13.42 -17.93
CA VAL A 417 18.41 -13.32 -16.90
C VAL A 417 19.52 -12.39 -17.36
N ASP A 418 19.87 -12.41 -18.65
CA ASP A 418 20.88 -11.51 -19.22
C ASP A 418 20.50 -10.03 -19.03
N TYR A 419 19.24 -9.66 -19.26
CA TYR A 419 18.76 -8.30 -19.02
C TYR A 419 18.85 -7.90 -17.54
N VAL A 420 18.43 -8.80 -16.65
CA VAL A 420 18.38 -8.54 -15.21
C VAL A 420 19.78 -8.45 -14.61
N MET A 421 20.70 -9.31 -15.05
CA MET A 421 22.07 -9.42 -14.53
C MET A 421 23.05 -8.43 -15.15
N GLU A 422 22.74 -7.83 -16.31
CA GLU A 422 23.63 -6.89 -17.01
C GLU A 422 24.37 -5.86 -16.11
N PRO A 423 23.72 -5.15 -15.16
CA PRO A 423 24.42 -4.20 -14.30
C PRO A 423 25.45 -4.83 -13.35
N ILE A 424 25.33 -6.12 -13.05
CA ILE A 424 26.14 -6.87 -12.10
C ILE A 424 26.66 -8.19 -12.70
N LYS A 425 26.95 -8.19 -14.00
CA LYS A 425 27.27 -9.37 -14.82
C LYS A 425 28.46 -10.19 -14.34
N GLU A 426 29.31 -9.61 -13.51
CA GLU A 426 30.45 -10.26 -12.84
C GLU A 426 30.03 -11.21 -11.71
N ALA A 427 28.83 -11.04 -11.13
CA ALA A 427 28.34 -11.89 -10.05
C ALA A 427 27.71 -13.19 -10.57
N ASP A 428 27.84 -14.29 -9.81
CA ASP A 428 27.12 -15.53 -10.09
C ASP A 428 25.59 -15.28 -10.04
N PRO A 429 24.85 -15.49 -11.15
CA PRO A 429 23.40 -15.33 -11.18
C PRO A 429 22.67 -16.16 -10.12
N SER A 430 23.22 -17.32 -9.73
CA SER A 430 22.61 -18.19 -8.71
C SER A 430 22.51 -17.50 -7.35
N ILE A 431 23.59 -16.82 -6.94
CA ILE A 431 23.64 -16.04 -5.71
C ILE A 431 22.87 -14.74 -5.88
N ALA A 432 23.13 -14.00 -6.96
CA ALA A 432 22.53 -12.69 -7.18
C ALA A 432 21.00 -12.74 -7.24
N LEU A 433 20.43 -13.68 -8.00
CA LEU A 433 18.98 -13.82 -8.13
C LEU A 433 18.32 -14.31 -6.83
N LYS A 434 19.01 -15.12 -6.02
CA LYS A 434 18.55 -15.46 -4.66
C LYS A 434 18.52 -14.23 -3.76
N LEU A 435 19.53 -13.35 -3.85
CA LEU A 435 19.56 -12.07 -3.12
C LEU A 435 18.47 -11.11 -3.60
N GLY A 436 18.19 -11.07 -4.91
CA GLY A 436 17.04 -10.38 -5.49
C GLY A 436 15.73 -10.86 -4.87
N ARG A 437 15.52 -12.18 -4.79
CA ARG A 437 14.35 -12.79 -4.13
C ARG A 437 14.25 -12.37 -2.67
N ILE A 438 15.33 -12.48 -1.90
CA ILE A 438 15.38 -12.09 -0.48
C ILE A 438 14.99 -10.62 -0.31
N TYR A 439 15.55 -9.74 -1.13
CA TYR A 439 15.24 -8.31 -1.10
C TYR A 439 13.76 -8.04 -1.41
N TYR A 440 13.19 -8.69 -2.43
CA TYR A 440 11.79 -8.50 -2.81
C TYR A 440 10.81 -9.10 -1.80
N ILE A 441 11.16 -10.22 -1.15
CA ILE A 441 10.36 -10.74 -0.04
C ILE A 441 10.39 -9.77 1.15
N MET A 442 11.53 -9.13 1.43
CA MET A 442 11.59 -8.04 2.42
C MET A 442 10.70 -6.86 2.01
N LEU A 443 10.72 -6.44 0.74
CA LEU A 443 9.83 -5.38 0.26
C LEU A 443 8.34 -5.75 0.42
N LEU A 444 7.96 -6.98 0.05
CA LEU A 444 6.62 -7.53 0.26
C LEU A 444 6.21 -7.49 1.73
N ALA A 445 7.14 -7.75 2.65
CA ALA A 445 6.89 -7.72 4.08
C ALA A 445 6.62 -6.31 4.66
N ASN A 446 6.68 -5.25 3.85
CA ASN A 446 6.52 -3.87 4.30
C ASN A 446 5.13 -3.28 4.03
N HIS A 447 4.11 -4.10 3.75
CA HIS A 447 2.73 -3.64 3.63
C HIS A 447 2.34 -2.70 4.78
N SER A 448 1.63 -1.62 4.47
CA SER A 448 1.11 -0.68 5.48
C SER A 448 -0.04 -1.27 6.30
N CYS A 449 -0.79 -2.23 5.75
CA CYS A 449 -2.04 -2.76 6.28
C CYS A 449 -2.03 -3.12 7.77
N PRO A 450 -1.02 -3.82 8.31
CA PRO A 450 -0.98 -4.14 9.74
C PRO A 450 -1.25 -2.91 10.60
N ARG A 451 -0.54 -1.81 10.30
CA ARG A 451 -0.56 -0.60 11.11
C ARG A 451 -1.74 0.32 10.79
N PHE A 452 -2.57 -0.01 9.80
CA PHE A 452 -3.81 0.72 9.56
C PHE A 452 -4.84 0.46 10.67
N TRP A 453 -4.92 -0.79 11.13
CA TRP A 453 -5.93 -1.28 12.08
C TRP A 453 -5.55 -1.02 13.53
N GLU A 454 -6.55 -1.02 14.42
CA GLU A 454 -6.38 -0.69 15.84
C GLU A 454 -5.71 -1.82 16.65
N ASN A 455 -5.87 -3.08 16.22
CA ASN A 455 -5.31 -4.28 16.85
C ASN A 455 -4.18 -4.90 16.00
N ILE A 456 -3.17 -5.46 16.67
CA ILE A 456 -2.02 -6.08 16.00
C ILE A 456 -2.35 -7.45 15.39
N ASP A 457 -3.20 -8.25 16.06
CA ASP A 457 -3.48 -9.65 15.67
C ASP A 457 -4.45 -9.70 14.47
N THR A 458 -3.88 -9.63 13.27
CA THR A 458 -4.59 -9.67 11.99
C THR A 458 -3.84 -10.50 10.96
N ARG A 459 -4.54 -10.97 9.92
CA ARG A 459 -3.96 -11.79 8.84
C ARG A 459 -2.81 -11.09 8.11
N VAL A 460 -2.87 -9.75 8.01
CA VAL A 460 -1.85 -8.94 7.35
C VAL A 460 -0.59 -8.78 8.20
N THR A 461 -0.72 -8.66 9.53
CA THR A 461 0.46 -8.67 10.42
C THR A 461 1.18 -10.01 10.31
N PHE A 462 0.41 -11.10 10.33
CA PHE A 462 0.96 -12.44 10.14
C PHE A 462 1.69 -12.57 8.80
N GLY A 463 1.07 -12.13 7.69
CA GLY A 463 1.66 -12.15 6.36
C GLY A 463 2.99 -11.39 6.27
N ASN A 464 3.05 -10.15 6.79
CA ASN A 464 4.31 -9.38 6.83
C ASN A 464 5.40 -10.13 7.60
N VAL A 465 5.07 -10.67 8.77
CA VAL A 465 6.05 -11.35 9.63
C VAL A 465 6.53 -12.67 9.01
N VAL A 466 5.64 -13.44 8.37
CA VAL A 466 6.04 -14.65 7.62
C VAL A 466 6.98 -14.28 6.47
N ALA A 467 6.65 -13.26 5.69
CA ALA A 467 7.47 -12.84 4.57
C ALA A 467 8.87 -12.43 5.02
N ILE A 468 9.00 -11.53 6.01
CA ILE A 468 10.32 -11.12 6.49
C ILE A 468 11.07 -12.27 7.17
N SER A 469 10.38 -13.17 7.87
CA SER A 469 11.00 -14.37 8.45
C SER A 469 11.62 -15.25 7.36
N LYS A 470 10.92 -15.43 6.23
CA LYS A 470 11.47 -16.17 5.09
C LYS A 470 12.73 -15.52 4.54
N ALA A 471 12.70 -14.21 4.30
CA ALA A 471 13.85 -13.46 3.80
C ALA A 471 15.06 -13.53 4.75
N LEU A 472 14.83 -13.43 6.06
CA LEU A 472 15.89 -13.52 7.06
C LEU A 472 16.49 -14.92 7.14
N ILE A 473 15.67 -15.97 7.15
CA ILE A 473 16.16 -17.36 7.21
C ILE A 473 16.95 -17.69 5.93
N ASP A 474 16.41 -17.36 4.74
CA ASP A 474 17.12 -17.57 3.48
C ASP A 474 18.47 -16.82 3.43
N LEU A 475 18.53 -15.59 3.95
CA LEU A 475 19.78 -14.80 4.01
C LEU A 475 20.78 -15.36 5.02
N MET A 476 20.27 -15.83 6.17
CA MET A 476 21.08 -16.47 7.21
C MET A 476 21.75 -17.73 6.67
N GLU A 477 21.00 -18.58 5.95
CA GLU A 477 21.53 -19.81 5.36
C GLU A 477 22.62 -19.54 4.32
N LEU A 478 22.44 -18.53 3.47
CA LEU A 478 23.51 -18.09 2.55
C LEU A 478 24.79 -17.69 3.30
N TYR A 479 24.65 -17.00 4.44
CA TYR A 479 25.80 -16.70 5.28
C TYR A 479 26.35 -17.92 6.02
N MET A 480 25.56 -18.95 6.34
CA MET A 480 26.10 -20.16 6.96
C MET A 480 27.04 -20.91 6.01
N GLU A 481 26.81 -20.83 4.71
CA GLU A 481 27.67 -21.43 3.68
C GLU A 481 29.01 -20.67 3.49
N GLU A 482 29.03 -19.36 3.78
CA GLU A 482 30.16 -18.46 3.45
C GLU A 482 30.88 -17.88 4.69
N ASN A 483 30.12 -17.47 5.71
CA ASN A 483 30.60 -16.76 6.90
C ASN A 483 29.63 -16.94 8.10
N GLU A 484 29.93 -17.92 8.95
CA GLU A 484 29.10 -18.30 10.11
C GLU A 484 28.89 -17.15 11.12
N GLU A 485 29.83 -16.21 11.26
CA GLU A 485 29.67 -15.06 12.17
C GLU A 485 28.52 -14.16 11.71
N ARG A 486 28.44 -13.85 10.41
CA ARG A 486 27.40 -12.98 9.86
C ARG A 486 26.03 -13.66 9.84
N ALA A 487 25.98 -14.99 9.75
CA ALA A 487 24.74 -15.74 9.91
C ALA A 487 24.10 -15.45 11.28
N ASN A 488 24.89 -15.37 12.35
CA ASN A 488 24.39 -15.04 13.68
C ASN A 488 23.82 -13.61 13.79
N TYR A 489 24.32 -12.66 13.00
CA TYR A 489 23.76 -11.31 12.97
C TYR A 489 22.36 -11.31 12.36
N ILE A 490 22.13 -12.12 11.32
CA ILE A 490 20.80 -12.28 10.73
C ILE A 490 19.88 -13.05 11.67
N PHE A 491 20.40 -14.08 12.35
CA PHE A 491 19.65 -14.81 13.36
C PHE A 491 19.19 -13.90 14.51
N LEU A 492 20.02 -12.95 14.95
CA LEU A 492 19.65 -11.94 15.96
C LEU A 492 18.44 -11.11 15.50
N GLU A 493 18.41 -10.70 14.22
CA GLU A 493 17.28 -9.96 13.66
C GLU A 493 15.99 -10.81 13.63
N TYR A 494 16.10 -12.10 13.31
CA TYR A 494 14.98 -13.03 13.41
C TYR A 494 14.53 -13.26 14.88
N MET A 495 15.47 -13.33 15.82
CA MET A 495 15.16 -13.46 17.25
C MET A 495 14.36 -12.27 17.80
N LYS A 496 14.54 -11.06 17.25
CA LYS A 496 13.72 -9.88 17.60
C LYS A 496 12.26 -10.02 17.18
N LEU A 497 11.95 -10.84 16.16
CA LEU A 497 10.57 -11.20 15.82
C LEU A 497 10.02 -12.22 16.81
N LEU A 498 10.79 -13.27 17.13
CA LEU A 498 10.37 -14.29 18.10
C LEU A 498 10.12 -13.68 19.49
N ALA A 499 11.01 -12.79 19.92
CA ALA A 499 10.95 -12.09 21.20
C ALA A 499 10.35 -10.67 21.08
N PHE A 500 9.45 -10.42 20.12
CA PHE A 500 8.85 -9.10 19.90
C PHE A 500 8.37 -8.36 21.16
N PRO A 501 7.73 -9.02 22.17
CA PRO A 501 7.33 -8.35 23.40
C PRO A 501 8.48 -7.72 24.20
N GLN A 502 9.70 -8.25 24.08
CA GLN A 502 10.90 -7.73 24.77
C GLN A 502 11.30 -6.34 24.25
N LEU A 503 10.91 -6.00 23.02
CA LEU A 503 11.26 -4.72 22.39
C LEU A 503 10.65 -3.51 23.10
N TYR A 504 9.67 -3.69 24.00
CA TYR A 504 9.24 -2.62 24.90
C TYR A 504 10.39 -2.08 25.74
N TYR A 505 11.22 -2.99 26.27
CA TYR A 505 12.38 -2.65 27.09
C TYR A 505 13.55 -2.23 26.21
N ASP A 506 13.88 -3.01 25.18
CA ASP A 506 15.07 -2.77 24.35
C ASP A 506 14.98 -1.48 23.53
N TYR A 507 13.76 -0.99 23.25
CA TYR A 507 13.54 0.28 22.57
C TYR A 507 13.20 1.44 23.51
N ASP A 508 13.34 1.25 24.82
CA ASP A 508 13.04 2.26 25.84
C ASP A 508 11.64 2.87 25.69
N LEU A 509 10.64 2.05 25.32
CA LEU A 509 9.30 2.55 25.01
C LEU A 509 8.59 3.13 26.25
N PHE A 510 9.02 2.73 27.44
CA PHE A 510 8.59 3.29 28.72
C PHE A 510 8.93 4.78 28.89
N ASN A 511 9.88 5.32 28.12
CA ASN A 511 10.22 6.75 28.15
C ASN A 511 9.29 7.62 27.28
N LEU A 512 8.48 7.01 26.42
CA LEU A 512 7.49 7.74 25.62
C LEU A 512 6.32 8.19 26.51
N LYS A 513 5.65 9.28 26.12
CA LYS A 513 4.48 9.80 26.83
C LYS A 513 3.20 9.28 26.19
N GLY A 514 2.29 8.71 26.97
CA GLY A 514 0.93 8.40 26.52
C GLY A 514 0.06 9.66 26.44
N LEU A 515 -0.89 9.69 25.50
CA LEU A 515 -1.86 10.78 25.34
C LEU A 515 -2.73 10.95 26.59
N GLU A 516 -3.20 9.85 27.17
CA GLU A 516 -3.93 9.81 28.44
C GLU A 516 -3.04 9.39 29.62
N GLY A 517 -1.74 9.21 29.37
CA GLY A 517 -0.70 8.91 30.35
C GLY A 517 -0.51 7.43 30.70
N TRP A 518 -1.28 6.51 30.10
CA TRP A 518 -1.20 5.08 30.39
C TRP A 518 -0.72 4.23 29.21
N GLU A 519 -0.78 4.77 28.00
CA GLU A 519 -0.53 4.05 26.74
C GLU A 519 0.89 3.49 26.62
N THR A 520 1.84 4.05 27.37
CA THR A 520 3.26 3.67 27.35
C THR A 520 3.68 2.82 28.55
N THR A 521 2.71 2.37 29.34
CA THR A 521 2.97 1.45 30.45
C THR A 521 3.20 0.02 29.97
N GLU A 522 3.93 -0.76 30.77
CA GLU A 522 4.18 -2.17 30.51
C GLU A 522 2.88 -2.97 30.32
N LYS A 523 1.89 -2.72 31.20
CA LYS A 523 0.57 -3.34 31.10
C LYS A 523 -0.10 -3.06 29.75
N ALA A 524 -0.12 -1.79 29.32
CA ALA A 524 -0.73 -1.41 28.05
C ALA A 524 -0.05 -2.07 26.85
N TRP A 525 1.28 -2.19 26.90
CA TRP A 525 2.06 -2.90 25.89
C TRP A 525 1.65 -4.38 25.80
N PHE A 526 1.75 -5.13 26.90
CA PHE A 526 1.45 -6.57 26.88
C PHE A 526 -0.03 -6.87 26.60
N GLU A 527 -0.96 -6.05 27.07
CA GLU A 527 -2.37 -6.18 26.72
C GLU A 527 -2.63 -5.97 25.22
N SER A 528 -1.90 -5.04 24.57
CA SER A 528 -2.03 -4.81 23.13
C SER A 528 -1.51 -5.96 22.26
N LEU A 529 -0.68 -6.85 22.82
CA LEU A 529 -0.08 -8.00 22.13
C LEU A 529 -0.80 -9.32 22.42
N ALA A 530 -1.84 -9.30 23.24
CA ALA A 530 -2.59 -10.51 23.58
C ALA A 530 -3.13 -11.18 22.31
N SER A 531 -3.10 -12.52 22.31
CA SER A 531 -3.66 -13.31 21.21
C SER A 531 -5.18 -13.10 21.11
N GLU A 532 -5.67 -12.91 19.89
CA GLU A 532 -7.09 -12.81 19.58
C GLU A 532 -7.71 -14.15 19.15
N VAL A 533 -6.95 -15.25 19.23
CA VAL A 533 -7.40 -16.59 18.79
C VAL A 533 -7.30 -17.63 19.90
N PRO A 534 -8.22 -18.61 19.93
CA PRO A 534 -8.28 -19.58 21.03
C PRO A 534 -7.21 -20.67 20.96
N ASN A 535 -6.60 -20.89 19.79
CA ASN A 535 -5.66 -21.98 19.51
C ASN A 535 -4.17 -21.55 19.54
N SER A 536 -3.89 -20.34 20.03
CA SER A 536 -2.52 -19.86 20.29
C SER A 536 -2.52 -18.86 21.43
N LYS A 537 -1.61 -19.01 22.38
CA LYS A 537 -1.32 -18.02 23.44
C LYS A 537 -0.31 -16.96 23.02
N TYR A 538 0.45 -17.21 21.95
CA TYR A 538 1.46 -16.29 21.45
C TYR A 538 0.84 -15.07 20.78
N ASN A 539 1.52 -13.91 20.89
CA ASN A 539 1.22 -12.76 20.05
C ASN A 539 1.45 -13.11 18.57
N VAL A 540 0.78 -12.39 17.66
CA VAL A 540 0.79 -12.72 16.22
C VAL A 540 2.18 -12.66 15.58
N VAL A 541 3.10 -11.81 16.08
CA VAL A 541 4.46 -11.68 15.54
C VAL A 541 5.27 -12.94 15.85
N THR A 542 5.32 -13.34 17.13
CA THR A 542 5.94 -14.60 17.55
C THR A 542 5.29 -15.80 16.85
N ARG A 543 3.95 -15.83 16.75
CA ARG A 543 3.19 -16.91 16.10
C ARG A 543 3.61 -17.10 14.64
N ALA A 544 3.69 -16.01 13.88
CA ALA A 544 4.09 -16.00 12.47
C ALA A 544 5.56 -16.37 12.27
N ALA A 545 6.46 -15.84 13.10
CA ALA A 545 7.88 -16.16 13.05
C ALA A 545 8.09 -17.67 13.32
N LEU A 546 7.48 -18.22 14.38
CA LEU A 546 7.50 -19.66 14.66
C LEU A 546 6.89 -20.49 13.52
N TYR A 547 5.81 -20.01 12.89
CA TYR A 547 5.16 -20.72 11.79
C TYR A 547 6.07 -20.91 10.58
N ALA A 548 6.88 -19.91 10.24
CA ALA A 548 7.91 -20.01 9.21
C ALA A 548 9.12 -20.81 9.72
N GLY A 549 9.65 -20.46 10.90
CA GLY A 549 10.88 -21.04 11.43
C GLY A 549 10.79 -22.53 11.73
N LYS A 550 9.62 -23.06 12.12
CA LYS A 550 9.45 -24.51 12.33
C LYS A 550 9.61 -25.33 11.06
N LYS A 551 9.47 -24.71 9.89
CA LYS A 551 9.64 -25.35 8.58
C LYS A 551 11.04 -25.11 8.04
N ASP A 552 11.55 -23.90 8.21
CA ASP A 552 12.70 -23.41 7.43
C ASP A 552 14.00 -23.27 8.24
N LEU A 553 13.96 -23.21 9.57
CA LEU A 553 15.21 -23.07 10.33
C LEU A 553 16.08 -24.34 10.22
N PRO A 554 17.42 -24.18 10.20
CA PRO A 554 18.35 -25.30 10.38
C PRO A 554 18.04 -26.10 11.64
N LYS A 555 18.32 -27.41 11.61
CA LYS A 555 17.91 -28.37 12.66
C LYS A 555 18.26 -27.94 14.08
N ASP A 556 19.47 -27.41 14.29
CA ASP A 556 19.93 -27.01 15.61
C ASP A 556 19.16 -25.79 16.15
N MET A 557 18.97 -24.78 15.31
CA MET A 557 18.17 -23.59 15.65
C MET A 557 16.69 -23.93 15.82
N ARG A 558 16.17 -24.85 15.00
CA ARG A 558 14.82 -25.39 15.15
C ARG A 558 14.65 -26.10 16.51
N GLY A 559 15.65 -26.89 16.92
CA GLY A 559 15.66 -27.53 18.24
C GLY A 559 15.55 -26.52 19.39
N VAL A 560 16.19 -25.35 19.27
CA VAL A 560 16.07 -24.28 20.27
C VAL A 560 14.64 -23.74 20.36
N ILE A 561 13.97 -23.46 19.24
CA ILE A 561 12.59 -22.96 19.28
C ILE A 561 11.59 -24.03 19.74
N GLU A 562 11.86 -25.32 19.49
CA GLU A 562 11.06 -26.45 20.01
C GLU A 562 11.16 -26.60 21.53
N VAL A 563 12.30 -26.23 22.12
CA VAL A 563 12.49 -26.23 23.58
C VAL A 563 11.81 -25.03 24.25
N LEU A 564 11.85 -23.86 23.61
CA LEU A 564 11.35 -22.60 24.19
C LEU A 564 9.85 -22.36 23.93
N TYR A 565 9.30 -22.91 22.84
CA TYR A 565 7.94 -22.62 22.38
C TYR A 565 7.16 -23.90 22.05
N ASP A 566 5.86 -23.91 22.32
CA ASP A 566 4.95 -24.95 21.85
C ASP A 566 4.61 -24.71 20.38
N LEU A 567 5.28 -25.44 19.48
CA LEU A 567 5.11 -25.27 18.04
C LEU A 567 3.74 -25.72 17.51
N ASN A 568 2.91 -26.39 18.32
CA ASN A 568 1.53 -26.70 17.94
C ASN A 568 0.65 -25.44 17.91
N GLU A 569 1.01 -24.43 18.69
CA GLU A 569 0.35 -23.12 18.73
C GLU A 569 0.88 -22.15 17.65
N ALA A 570 1.94 -22.52 16.92
CA ALA A 570 2.38 -21.79 15.74
C ALA A 570 1.46 -22.12 14.57
N VAL A 571 0.31 -21.43 14.50
CA VAL A 571 -0.74 -21.59 13.48
C VAL A 571 -1.01 -20.27 12.76
N ALA A 572 -1.69 -20.34 11.61
CA ALA A 572 -2.00 -19.14 10.82
C ALA A 572 -3.26 -18.40 11.27
N ASP A 573 -4.07 -18.92 12.21
CA ASP A 573 -5.22 -18.21 12.75
C ASP A 573 -4.83 -16.85 13.35
N THR A 574 -5.64 -15.81 13.08
CA THR A 574 -5.47 -14.47 13.65
C THR A 574 -6.80 -13.85 14.03
N GLY A 575 -6.78 -12.73 14.74
CA GLY A 575 -7.96 -11.86 14.82
C GLY A 575 -8.41 -11.38 13.43
N HIS A 576 -9.67 -10.94 13.36
CA HIS A 576 -10.27 -10.41 12.14
C HIS A 576 -9.89 -8.96 11.89
N ILE A 577 -9.81 -8.57 10.62
CA ILE A 577 -9.67 -7.17 10.21
C ILE A 577 -11.03 -6.48 10.32
N PRO A 578 -11.16 -5.36 11.08
CA PRO A 578 -12.44 -4.67 11.24
C PRO A 578 -13.11 -4.26 9.91
N GLY A 579 -12.32 -3.80 8.94
CA GLY A 579 -12.83 -3.40 7.63
C GLY A 579 -13.35 -4.52 6.74
N GLU A 580 -13.08 -5.79 7.07
CA GLU A 580 -13.50 -6.95 6.25
C GLU A 580 -14.77 -7.61 6.81
N MET A 581 -15.34 -7.08 7.89
CA MET A 581 -16.52 -7.66 8.57
C MET A 581 -17.82 -7.53 7.78
N HIS A 582 -17.82 -6.79 6.67
CA HIS A 582 -18.94 -6.80 5.72
C HIS A 582 -18.96 -8.06 4.84
N GLY A 583 -17.86 -8.82 4.78
CA GLY A 583 -17.82 -10.13 4.13
C GLY A 583 -18.59 -11.18 4.92
N LYS A 584 -19.17 -12.15 4.22
CA LYS A 584 -19.81 -13.31 4.83
C LYS A 584 -18.78 -14.41 5.02
N TRP A 585 -18.08 -14.38 6.14
CA TRP A 585 -17.05 -15.36 6.50
C TRP A 585 -17.70 -16.65 7.02
N GLU A 586 -17.06 -17.79 6.76
CA GLU A 586 -17.47 -19.05 7.37
C GLU A 586 -17.23 -19.04 8.89
N ASN A 587 -16.05 -18.55 9.33
CA ASN A 587 -15.78 -18.20 10.72
C ASN A 587 -15.79 -16.67 10.89
N MET A 588 -16.81 -16.14 11.58
CA MET A 588 -16.96 -14.71 11.86
C MET A 588 -16.26 -14.29 13.17
N GLU A 589 -15.79 -15.23 13.99
CA GLU A 589 -15.19 -14.93 15.30
C GLU A 589 -13.72 -14.54 15.18
N TRP A 590 -12.97 -15.22 14.30
CA TRP A 590 -11.59 -14.92 13.97
C TRP A 590 -11.25 -15.35 12.53
N CYS A 591 -10.12 -14.87 12.01
CA CYS A 591 -9.66 -15.20 10.66
C CYS A 591 -8.98 -16.58 10.67
N GLU A 592 -9.74 -17.61 10.32
CA GLU A 592 -9.30 -19.00 10.41
C GLU A 592 -8.22 -19.38 9.37
N HIS A 593 -7.56 -20.52 9.60
CA HIS A 593 -6.93 -21.29 8.53
C HIS A 593 -7.25 -22.77 8.69
N LYS A 594 -7.99 -23.32 7.73
CA LYS A 594 -8.34 -24.73 7.72
C LYS A 594 -7.14 -25.59 7.30
N GLY A 595 -6.39 -26.08 8.28
CA GLY A 595 -5.17 -26.91 8.08
C GLY A 595 -5.41 -28.36 7.65
N LYS A 596 -6.52 -28.67 6.98
CA LYS A 596 -6.82 -30.01 6.45
C LYS A 596 -6.95 -29.95 4.93
N GLU A 597 -5.83 -29.98 4.21
CA GLU A 597 -5.79 -30.32 2.78
C GLU A 597 -4.57 -31.18 2.47
#